data_AF-A0A1A8HZN1-F1
#
_entry.id   AF-A0A1A8HZN1-F1
#
_cell.length_a   1.000
_cell.length_b   1.000
_cell.length_c   1.000
_cell.angle_alpha   90.00
_cell.angle_beta   90.00
_cell.angle_gamma   90.00
#
_symmetry.space_group_name_H-M   'P 1'
#
loop_
_entity.id
_entity.type
_entity.pdbx_description
1 polymer ?
#
loop_
_entity_poly.entity_id
_entity_poly.type
_entity_poly.pdbx_seq_one_letter_code
_entity_poly.pdbx_strand_id
1 'polypeptide(L)'
;RSVAEMSVEFRTLAARTSWNEDALTAAFTEALNDRVRDQLALCPESRSLDELIRLAISIDRRQQELRRPSARYNESQFSDRSRQAAQRSPPESHAPEEPMQMGRNRLTQEERQHRVRSGLCMYCGEPGHFAISCPQLKGRVH
;
A
#
# COMPACT_ATOMS: atom_id res chain seq x y z
N ARG A 1 -12.46 21.47 -5.00
CA ARG A 1 -12.24 21.85 -6.41
C ARG A 1 -11.27 20.85 -7.01
N SER A 2 -11.63 20.20 -8.11
CA SER A 2 -10.74 19.24 -8.79
C SER A 2 -9.75 19.97 -9.69
N VAL A 3 -8.63 19.32 -10.03
CA VAL A 3 -7.68 19.89 -10.99
C VAL A 3 -8.34 20.09 -12.35
N ALA A 4 -9.24 19.19 -12.76
CA ALA A 4 -9.97 19.31 -14.03
C ALA A 4 -10.85 20.57 -14.11
N GLU A 5 -11.59 20.87 -13.04
CA GLU A 5 -12.42 22.08 -12.95
C GLU A 5 -11.56 23.34 -13.00
N MET A 6 -10.44 23.33 -12.26
CA MET A 6 -9.47 24.42 -12.28
C MET A 6 -8.84 24.62 -13.67
N SER A 7 -8.52 23.55 -14.40
CA SER A 7 -7.94 23.63 -15.74
C SER A 7 -8.88 24.29 -16.75
N VAL A 8 -10.20 24.11 -16.62
CA VAL A 8 -11.17 24.78 -17.49
C VAL A 8 -11.13 26.29 -17.27
N GLU A 9 -11.24 26.73 -16.01
CA GLU A 9 -11.18 28.15 -15.68
C GLU A 9 -9.83 28.77 -16.05
N PHE A 10 -8.73 28.05 -15.82
CA PHE A 10 -7.40 28.50 -16.20
C PHE A 10 -7.30 28.73 -17.71
N ARG A 11 -7.80 27.80 -18.54
CA ARG A 11 -7.81 27.97 -20.00
C ARG A 11 -8.67 29.14 -20.45
N THR A 12 -9.82 29.38 -19.80
CA THR A 12 -10.65 30.55 -20.08
C THR A 12 -9.93 31.86 -19.77
N LEU A 13 -9.18 31.92 -18.66
CA LEU A 13 -8.37 33.08 -18.32
C LEU A 13 -7.17 33.24 -19.26
N ALA A 14 -6.45 32.15 -19.56
CA ALA A 14 -5.30 32.14 -20.46
C ALA A 14 -5.66 32.64 -21.87
N ALA A 15 -6.84 32.30 -22.38
CA ALA A 15 -7.32 32.79 -23.68
C ALA A 15 -7.54 34.32 -23.72
N ARG A 16 -7.66 34.96 -22.56
CA ARG A 16 -7.86 36.41 -22.43
C ARG A 16 -6.55 37.15 -22.10
N THR A 17 -5.47 36.43 -21.82
CA THR A 17 -4.16 37.00 -21.56
C THR A 17 -3.27 36.88 -22.79
N SER A 18 -2.26 37.75 -22.87
CA SER A 18 -1.21 37.68 -23.89
C SER A 18 0.05 36.97 -23.37
N TRP A 19 -0.12 36.01 -22.45
CA TRP A 19 1.00 35.30 -21.83
C TRP A 19 1.56 34.24 -22.79
N ASN A 20 2.88 34.06 -22.76
CA ASN A 20 3.54 32.99 -23.51
C ASN A 20 3.35 31.64 -22.80
N GLU A 21 3.68 30.55 -23.50
CA GLU A 21 3.46 29.19 -22.99
C GLU A 21 4.28 28.91 -21.71
N ASP A 22 5.50 29.44 -21.60
CA ASP A 22 6.33 29.29 -20.41
C ASP A 22 5.69 29.95 -19.18
N ALA A 23 5.18 31.17 -19.32
CA ALA A 23 4.47 31.88 -18.24
C ALA A 23 3.18 31.16 -17.85
N LEU A 24 2.44 30.62 -18.83
CA LEU A 24 1.24 29.82 -18.57
C LEU A 24 1.58 28.52 -17.85
N THR A 25 2.70 27.87 -18.21
CA THR A 25 3.17 26.63 -17.60
C THR A 25 3.58 26.86 -16.14
N ALA A 26 4.34 27.93 -15.88
CA ALA A 26 4.72 28.31 -14.52
C ALA A 26 3.48 28.65 -13.67
N ALA A 27 2.60 29.51 -14.18
CA ALA A 27 1.39 29.91 -13.47
C ALA A 27 0.44 28.75 -13.22
N PHE A 28 0.29 27.83 -14.18
CA PHE A 28 -0.50 26.61 -13.98
C PHE A 28 0.11 25.74 -12.90
N THR A 29 1.44 25.55 -12.91
CA THR A 29 2.15 24.76 -11.90
C THR A 29 1.99 25.36 -10.51
N GLU A 30 2.05 26.69 -10.36
CA GLU A 30 1.81 27.37 -9.08
C GLU A 30 0.36 27.27 -8.60
N ALA A 31 -0.60 27.25 -9.52
CA ALA A 31 -2.01 27.11 -9.18
C ALA A 31 -2.41 25.70 -8.70
N LEU A 32 -1.59 24.67 -8.99
CA LEU A 32 -1.84 23.30 -8.55
C LEU A 32 -1.64 23.15 -7.04
N ASN A 33 -2.38 22.21 -6.45
CA ASN A 33 -2.18 21.85 -5.05
C ASN A 33 -0.82 21.15 -4.84
N ASP A 34 -0.22 21.32 -3.65
CA ASP A 34 1.10 20.77 -3.29
C ASP A 34 1.21 19.29 -3.61
N ARG A 35 0.18 18.50 -3.28
CA ARG A 35 0.19 17.06 -3.47
C ARG A 35 0.27 16.64 -4.95
N VAL A 36 -0.29 17.42 -5.87
CA VAL A 36 -0.17 17.18 -7.31
C VAL A 36 1.17 17.71 -7.82
N ARG A 37 1.65 18.87 -7.33
CA ARG A 37 2.98 19.41 -7.66
C ARG A 37 4.11 18.46 -7.27
N ASP A 38 4.05 17.90 -6.07
CA ASP A 38 5.05 16.93 -5.56
C ASP A 38 5.14 15.69 -6.46
N GLN A 39 4.02 15.22 -6.98
CA GLN A 39 3.99 14.06 -7.89
C GLN A 39 4.47 14.43 -9.30
N LEU A 40 4.16 15.65 -9.76
CA LEU A 40 4.66 16.16 -11.04
C LEU A 40 6.18 16.34 -11.01
N ALA A 41 6.78 16.72 -9.87
CA ALA A 41 8.23 16.82 -9.72
C ALA A 41 8.98 15.48 -9.92
N LEU A 42 8.27 14.35 -9.82
CA LEU A 42 8.80 13.00 -10.08
C LEU A 42 8.57 12.54 -11.53
N CYS A 43 7.81 13.29 -12.32
CA CYS A 43 7.53 13.00 -13.72
C CYS A 43 8.57 13.70 -14.62
N PRO A 44 8.81 13.17 -15.83
CA PRO A 44 9.60 13.91 -16.82
C PRO A 44 8.94 15.26 -17.12
N GLU A 45 9.76 16.27 -17.39
CA GLU A 45 9.31 17.62 -17.73
C GLU A 45 8.40 17.58 -18.97
N SER A 46 7.20 18.15 -18.82
CA SER A 46 6.20 18.21 -19.90
C SER A 46 6.64 19.21 -20.96
N ARG A 47 6.49 18.85 -22.24
CA ARG A 47 6.93 19.70 -23.36
C ARG A 47 5.91 20.76 -23.77
N SER A 48 4.72 20.72 -23.19
CA SER A 48 3.62 21.64 -23.50
C SER A 48 2.68 21.79 -22.32
N LEU A 49 1.97 22.93 -22.28
CA LEU A 49 0.95 23.21 -21.27
C LEU A 49 -0.16 22.14 -21.28
N ASP A 50 -0.58 21.68 -22.45
CA ASP A 50 -1.61 20.66 -22.60
C ASP A 50 -1.21 19.29 -22.06
N GLU A 51 0.08 18.93 -22.18
CA GLU A 51 0.61 17.72 -21.55
C GLU A 51 0.64 17.85 -20.03
N LEU A 52 1.08 19.00 -19.50
CA LEU A 52 1.07 19.27 -18.07
C LEU A 52 -0.34 19.19 -17.47
N ILE A 53 -1.32 19.82 -18.12
CA ILE A 53 -2.73 19.77 -17.70
C ILE A 53 -3.25 18.33 -17.67
N ARG A 54 -2.97 17.53 -18.70
CA ARG A 54 -3.40 16.13 -18.77
C ARG A 54 -2.78 15.29 -17.65
N LEU A 55 -1.48 15.46 -17.39
CA LEU A 55 -0.77 14.75 -16.31
C LEU A 55 -1.33 15.14 -14.95
N ALA A 56 -1.52 16.43 -14.69
CA ALA A 56 -2.06 16.94 -13.43
C ALA A 56 -3.47 16.38 -13.14
N ILE A 57 -4.35 16.32 -14.15
CA ILE A 57 -5.69 15.72 -14.02
C ILE A 57 -5.60 14.22 -13.72
N SER A 58 -4.70 13.50 -14.40
CA SER A 58 -4.49 12.06 -14.17
C SER A 58 -4.06 11.77 -12.73
N ILE A 59 -3.10 12.56 -12.22
CA ILE A 59 -2.62 12.47 -10.85
C ILE A 59 -3.75 12.77 -9.85
N ASP A 60 -4.49 13.86 -10.04
CA ASP A 60 -5.60 14.24 -9.16
C ASP A 60 -6.67 13.14 -9.09
N ARG A 61 -7.04 12.57 -10.25
CA ARG A 61 -7.98 11.43 -10.32
C ARG A 61 -7.45 10.22 -9.56
N ARG A 62 -6.18 9.85 -9.76
CA ARG A 62 -5.57 8.73 -9.04
C ARG A 62 -5.56 8.95 -7.53
N GLN A 63 -5.26 10.18 -7.08
CA GLN A 63 -5.29 10.52 -5.67
C GLN A 63 -6.71 10.47 -5.09
N GLN A 64 -7.71 10.92 -5.85
CA GLN A 64 -9.10 10.82 -5.46
C GLN A 64 -9.54 9.35 -5.36
N GLU A 65 -9.15 8.50 -6.30
CA GLU A 65 -9.41 7.05 -6.27
C GLU A 65 -8.82 6.38 -5.04
N LEU A 66 -7.58 6.74 -4.64
CA LEU A 66 -6.95 6.23 -3.43
C LEU A 66 -7.59 6.76 -2.14
N ARG A 67 -8.15 7.97 -2.16
CA ARG A 67 -8.85 8.57 -1.01
C ARG A 67 -10.26 8.01 -0.85
N ARG A 68 -10.89 7.57 -1.93
CA ARG A 68 -12.17 6.86 -1.84
C ARG A 68 -11.88 5.56 -1.07
N PRO A 69 -12.51 5.35 0.09
CA PRO A 69 -12.45 4.05 0.75
C PRO A 69 -12.87 3.03 -0.30
N SER A 70 -11.95 2.15 -0.66
CA SER A 70 -12.27 1.10 -1.61
C SER A 70 -13.38 0.27 -0.96
N ALA A 71 -14.62 0.49 -1.38
CA ALA A 71 -15.76 -0.34 -0.98
C ALA A 71 -15.64 -1.78 -1.49
N ARG A 72 -14.52 -2.12 -2.14
CA ARG A 72 -14.20 -3.42 -2.69
C ARG A 72 -12.70 -3.63 -2.65
N TYR A 73 -12.12 -3.88 -1.48
CA TYR A 73 -11.09 -4.92 -1.35
C TYR A 73 -10.93 -5.22 0.14
N ASN A 74 -11.58 -6.30 0.52
CA ASN A 74 -11.31 -7.09 1.70
C ASN A 74 -9.79 -7.33 1.76
N GLU A 75 -9.12 -6.69 2.71
CA GLU A 75 -7.69 -6.79 2.94
C GLU A 75 -7.36 -8.17 3.52
N SER A 76 -7.41 -9.18 2.65
CA SER A 76 -7.05 -10.56 2.96
C SER A 76 -6.32 -11.27 1.82
N GLN A 77 -5.82 -10.56 0.80
CA GLN A 77 -5.19 -11.20 -0.39
C GLN A 77 -3.79 -10.71 -0.78
N PHE A 78 -3.06 -10.00 0.08
CA PHE A 78 -1.65 -9.67 -0.20
C PHE A 78 -0.70 -10.10 0.92
N SER A 79 -0.61 -11.42 1.12
CA SER A 79 0.59 -12.04 1.71
C SER A 79 1.11 -13.23 0.89
N ASP A 80 0.72 -13.37 -0.38
CA ASP A 80 1.03 -14.56 -1.18
C ASP A 80 1.72 -14.28 -2.52
N ARG A 81 2.74 -13.42 -2.50
CA ARG A 81 3.64 -13.23 -3.66
C ARG A 81 5.13 -13.31 -3.33
N SER A 82 5.50 -14.01 -2.26
CA SER A 82 6.92 -14.26 -1.93
C SER A 82 7.28 -15.73 -1.71
N ARG A 83 6.49 -16.68 -2.24
CA ARG A 83 6.76 -18.13 -2.09
C ARG A 83 7.10 -18.89 -3.38
N GLN A 84 7.36 -18.20 -4.48
CA GLN A 84 7.90 -18.85 -5.69
C GLN A 84 9.43 -18.71 -5.75
N ALA A 85 10.13 -19.24 -4.74
CA ALA A 85 11.58 -19.42 -4.80
C ALA A 85 12.06 -20.48 -3.80
N ALA A 86 11.42 -21.65 -3.74
CA ALA A 86 12.00 -22.82 -3.06
C ALA A 86 11.24 -24.10 -3.43
N GLN A 87 11.28 -24.50 -4.70
CA GLN A 87 11.02 -25.89 -5.08
C GLN A 87 12.33 -26.53 -5.52
N ARG A 88 13.05 -27.13 -4.55
CA ARG A 88 14.02 -28.21 -4.78
C ARG A 88 13.95 -29.17 -3.59
N SER A 89 13.20 -30.25 -3.82
CA SER A 89 13.26 -31.65 -3.33
C SER A 89 13.61 -32.02 -1.87
N PRO A 90 13.02 -33.13 -1.34
CA PRO A 90 13.16 -33.58 0.05
C PRO A 90 14.40 -34.48 0.27
N PRO A 91 14.76 -34.75 1.54
CA PRO A 91 14.68 -36.16 1.96
C PRO A 91 14.09 -36.39 3.36
N GLU A 92 13.42 -37.53 3.44
CA GLU A 92 13.16 -38.40 4.59
C GLU A 92 14.27 -38.34 5.66
N SER A 93 13.90 -38.30 6.95
CA SER A 93 14.23 -39.37 7.92
C SER A 93 14.13 -38.93 9.40
N HIS A 94 13.66 -39.88 10.22
CA HIS A 94 13.81 -40.04 11.67
C HIS A 94 13.04 -39.13 12.66
N ALA A 95 12.03 -39.73 13.31
CA ALA A 95 11.66 -39.48 14.70
C ALA A 95 12.64 -40.22 15.66
N PRO A 96 12.53 -40.17 17.01
CA PRO A 96 11.78 -39.27 17.91
C PRO A 96 12.66 -38.75 19.08
N GLU A 97 12.77 -37.45 19.34
CA GLU A 97 13.34 -36.98 20.63
C GLU A 97 12.64 -35.70 21.07
N GLU A 98 11.99 -35.74 22.24
CA GLU A 98 11.65 -34.55 23.01
C GLU A 98 12.92 -33.99 23.63
N PRO A 99 13.29 -32.74 23.32
CA PRO A 99 13.91 -31.88 24.31
C PRO A 99 12.92 -30.75 24.63
N MET A 100 12.72 -30.54 25.93
CA MET A 100 12.18 -29.30 26.49
C MET A 100 12.94 -28.11 25.89
N GLN A 101 12.45 -27.55 24.79
CA GLN A 101 13.07 -26.39 24.15
C GLN A 101 12.06 -25.26 24.06
N MET A 102 11.91 -24.60 25.21
CA MET A 102 11.37 -23.24 25.30
C MET A 102 12.06 -22.36 24.25
N GLY A 103 11.27 -21.73 23.38
CA GLY A 103 11.74 -20.64 22.51
C GLY A 103 11.60 -20.83 21.00
N ARG A 104 10.84 -21.82 20.50
CA ARG A 104 10.53 -21.91 19.06
C ARG A 104 9.31 -21.06 18.68
N ASN A 105 9.54 -19.78 18.40
CA ASN A 105 8.55 -18.91 17.72
C ASN A 105 8.37 -19.24 16.22
N ARG A 106 8.65 -20.49 15.80
CA ARG A 106 8.47 -20.95 14.42
C ARG A 106 7.54 -22.15 14.44
N LEU A 107 6.23 -21.88 14.35
CA LEU A 107 5.23 -22.90 14.07
C LEU A 107 5.56 -23.56 12.74
N THR A 108 5.47 -24.89 12.68
CA THR A 108 5.47 -25.61 11.41
C THR A 108 4.24 -25.18 10.59
N GLN A 109 4.27 -25.45 9.28
CA GLN A 109 3.16 -25.08 8.41
C GLN A 109 1.87 -25.81 8.79
N GLU A 110 2.01 -27.07 9.20
CA GLU A 110 0.93 -27.95 9.64
C GLU A 110 0.30 -27.44 10.93
N GLU A 111 1.14 -27.11 11.92
CA GLU A 111 0.70 -26.55 13.20
C GLU A 111 0.00 -25.21 13.01
N ARG A 112 0.54 -24.35 12.13
CA ARG A 112 -0.09 -23.07 11.79
C ARG A 112 -1.48 -23.27 11.19
N GLN A 113 -1.62 -24.18 10.23
CA GLN A 113 -2.90 -24.48 9.60
C GLN A 113 -3.90 -25.10 10.59
N HIS A 114 -3.43 -25.96 11.51
CA HIS A 114 -4.26 -26.51 12.56
C HIS A 114 -4.79 -25.39 13.46
N ARG A 115 -3.92 -24.49 13.94
CA ARG A 115 -4.32 -23.36 14.78
C ARG A 115 -5.30 -22.40 14.09
N VAL A 116 -5.13 -22.16 12.79
CA VAL A 116 -6.09 -21.35 12.01
C VAL A 116 -7.45 -22.04 11.96
N ARG A 117 -7.50 -23.33 11.62
CA ARG A 117 -8.76 -24.08 11.50
C ARG A 117 -9.49 -24.24 12.84
N SER A 118 -8.73 -24.42 13.90
CA SER A 118 -9.26 -24.65 15.26
C SER A 118 -9.45 -23.36 16.06
N GLY A 119 -9.14 -22.18 15.50
CA GLY A 119 -9.28 -20.89 16.19
C GLY A 119 -8.37 -20.72 17.41
N LEU A 120 -7.18 -21.31 17.37
CA LEU A 120 -6.21 -21.30 18.46
C LEU A 120 -5.22 -20.12 18.34
N CYS A 121 -4.72 -19.66 19.47
CA CYS A 121 -3.77 -18.56 19.53
C CYS A 121 -2.46 -18.89 18.80
N MET A 122 -2.03 -18.00 17.90
CA MET A 122 -0.78 -18.15 17.13
C MET A 122 0.49 -18.08 17.98
N TYR A 123 0.38 -17.66 19.25
CA TYR A 123 1.51 -17.60 20.18
C TYR A 123 1.51 -18.79 21.13
N CYS A 124 0.48 -18.93 21.98
CA CYS A 124 0.44 -19.98 23.01
C CYS A 124 -0.34 -21.25 22.62
N GLY A 125 -1.15 -21.24 21.55
CA GLY A 125 -1.92 -22.41 21.11
C GLY A 125 -3.25 -22.62 21.84
N GLU A 126 -3.61 -21.75 22.79
CA GLU A 126 -4.87 -21.83 23.53
C GLU A 126 -6.06 -21.29 22.70
N PRO A 127 -7.26 -21.88 22.83
CA PRO A 127 -8.47 -21.36 22.19
C PRO A 127 -8.96 -20.06 22.86
N GLY A 128 -9.86 -19.36 22.17
CA GLY A 128 -10.60 -18.23 22.73
C GLY A 128 -9.90 -16.87 22.63
N HIS A 129 -8.67 -16.79 22.11
CA HIS A 129 -8.00 -15.52 21.84
C HIS A 129 -6.95 -15.63 20.72
N PHE A 130 -6.58 -14.49 20.15
CA PHE A 130 -5.51 -14.37 19.14
C PHE A 130 -4.22 -13.81 19.77
N ALA A 131 -3.10 -13.91 19.06
CA ALA A 131 -1.78 -13.48 19.56
C ALA A 131 -1.78 -12.06 20.14
N ILE A 132 -2.55 -11.14 19.55
CA ILE A 132 -2.68 -9.75 20.01
C ILE A 132 -3.27 -9.65 21.42
N SER A 133 -4.15 -10.58 21.78
CA SER A 133 -4.80 -10.66 23.11
C SER A 133 -4.22 -11.77 23.98
N CYS A 134 -3.03 -12.28 23.64
CA CYS A 134 -2.42 -13.37 24.37
C CYS A 134 -1.91 -12.90 25.75
N PRO A 135 -2.36 -13.51 26.86
CA PRO A 135 -1.91 -13.14 28.19
C PRO A 135 -0.40 -13.40 28.38
N GLN A 136 0.16 -14.38 27.66
CA GLN A 136 1.60 -14.69 27.69
C GLN A 136 2.47 -13.60 27.04
N LEU A 137 1.91 -12.77 26.13
CA LEU A 137 2.62 -11.64 25.53
C LEU A 137 2.57 -10.38 26.42
N LYS A 138 1.52 -10.23 27.24
CA LYS A 138 1.40 -9.11 28.20
C LYS A 138 2.31 -9.24 29.42
N GLY A 139 2.84 -10.43 29.71
CA GLY A 139 3.74 -10.69 30.84
C GLY A 139 5.22 -10.36 30.59
N ARG A 140 5.60 -9.80 29.42
CA ARG A 140 7.00 -9.54 29.04
C ARG A 140 7.41 -8.06 29.06
N VAL A 141 6.67 -7.22 29.78
CA VAL A 141 7.10 -5.84 30.08
C VAL A 141 7.88 -5.88 31.39
N HIS A 142 9.19 -6.11 31.30
CA HIS A 142 10.18 -5.77 32.32
C HIS A 142 11.30 -4.97 31.64
#